data_AF-A0A1Y1CK10-F1
#
_entry.id   AF-A0A1Y1CK10-F1
#
_cell.length_a   1.000
_cell.length_b   1.000
_cell.length_c   1.000
_cell.angle_alpha   90.00
_cell.angle_beta   90.00
_cell.angle_gamma   90.00
#
_symmetry.space_group_name_H-M   'P 1'
#
loop_
_entity.id
_entity.type
_entity.pdbx_description
1 polymer ?
#
loop_
_entity_poly.entity_id
_entity_poly.type
_entity_poly.pdbx_seq_one_letter_code
_entity_poly.pdbx_strand_id
1 'polypeptide(L)'
;MLAREIKLGVEEVHETSFTSDENIIVNGTLIVLGDLVMGEKESLTINEGGIVIVTGNLLIGKNVSVSALGYLIAESFTSPDKWGGKFKEGAISKVFINEAYGGDKQHMPVLLPGGHSIIPELEGIDKDVWDYYQKVIGGVTGGTIELDGSSTSCAGSSLPSIVNMTVAWPAAFKKYSWEYSVDNNNWNIIEGQADIELISLGLELMDGAYYFRRKVSKKNDEEDYMYSNYVEVTVVPLPAPIGIFFK
;
A
#
# COMPACT_ATOMS: atom_id res chain seq x y z
N MET A 1 -17.14 -7.16 8.28
CA MET A 1 -17.33 -8.38 7.46
C MET A 1 -16.97 -9.56 8.37
N LEU A 2 -17.89 -10.48 8.67
CA LEU A 2 -17.61 -11.65 9.52
C LEU A 2 -16.99 -12.73 8.64
N ALA A 3 -15.73 -13.10 8.90
CA ALA A 3 -15.03 -14.14 8.14
C ALA A 3 -14.58 -15.29 9.05
N ARG A 4 -14.82 -16.49 8.51
CA ARG A 4 -14.31 -17.80 8.92
C ARG A 4 -12.77 -17.82 8.92
N GLU A 5 -12.20 -18.61 9.81
CA GLU A 5 -10.80 -19.01 10.00
C GLU A 5 -9.87 -18.54 8.88
N ILE A 6 -9.20 -17.39 9.08
CA ILE A 6 -8.20 -16.92 8.13
C ILE A 6 -6.87 -17.61 8.44
N LYS A 7 -6.56 -18.66 7.68
CA LYS A 7 -5.20 -19.20 7.56
C LYS A 7 -4.50 -18.47 6.44
N LEU A 8 -3.78 -17.40 6.78
CA LEU A 8 -2.97 -16.69 5.79
C LEU A 8 -1.77 -17.56 5.45
N GLY A 9 -1.68 -17.97 4.18
CA GLY A 9 -0.50 -18.59 3.57
C GLY A 9 0.54 -17.53 3.19
N VAL A 10 1.18 -17.66 2.02
CA VAL A 10 2.18 -16.71 1.49
C VAL A 10 1.55 -15.42 0.92
N GLU A 11 0.30 -15.14 1.27
CA GLU A 11 -0.53 -14.09 0.65
C GLU A 11 -0.61 -12.86 1.55
N GLU A 12 -0.49 -11.67 0.95
CA GLU A 12 -0.58 -10.37 1.63
C GLU A 12 -2.05 -9.94 1.67
N VAL A 13 -2.62 -9.79 2.86
CA VAL A 13 -4.03 -9.35 3.05
C VAL A 13 -4.07 -7.94 3.63
N HIS A 14 -4.88 -7.08 3.02
CA HIS A 14 -5.06 -5.68 3.41
C HIS A 14 -6.51 -5.43 3.81
N GLU A 15 -6.71 -5.07 5.07
CA GLU A 15 -8.03 -4.71 5.61
C GLU A 15 -8.01 -3.28 6.15
N THR A 16 -9.07 -2.52 5.93
CA THR A 16 -9.20 -1.15 6.49
C THR A 16 -9.49 -1.17 7.99
N SER A 17 -10.22 -2.18 8.45
CA SER A 17 -10.38 -2.58 9.84
C SER A 17 -10.80 -4.05 9.85
N PHE A 18 -10.32 -4.81 10.82
CA PHE A 18 -10.57 -6.24 10.87
C PHE A 18 -11.11 -6.64 12.23
N THR A 19 -12.28 -7.27 12.25
CA THR A 19 -12.86 -7.87 13.47
C THR A 19 -12.97 -9.37 13.28
N SER A 20 -12.39 -10.14 14.18
CA SER A 20 -12.42 -11.61 14.14
C SER A 20 -13.04 -12.18 15.41
N ASP A 21 -14.06 -13.01 15.21
CA ASP A 21 -14.65 -13.87 16.25
C ASP A 21 -14.00 -15.27 16.28
N GLU A 22 -12.90 -15.45 15.54
CA GLU A 22 -12.13 -16.68 15.47
C GLU A 22 -10.62 -16.43 15.69
N ASN A 23 -9.89 -17.50 16.02
CA ASN A 23 -8.43 -17.45 16.12
C ASN A 23 -7.80 -17.09 14.77
N ILE A 24 -6.79 -16.23 14.81
CA ILE A 24 -6.05 -15.82 13.63
C ILE A 24 -4.68 -16.51 13.64
N ILE A 25 -4.34 -17.17 12.53
CA ILE A 25 -3.03 -17.80 12.34
C ILE A 25 -2.38 -17.20 11.09
N VAL A 26 -1.24 -16.55 11.30
CA VAL A 26 -0.50 -15.82 10.26
C VAL A 26 0.79 -16.56 9.93
N ASN A 27 0.92 -17.04 8.69
CA ASN A 27 2.15 -17.64 8.15
C ASN A 27 2.86 -16.75 7.11
N GLY A 28 2.16 -15.76 6.55
CA GLY A 28 2.69 -14.75 5.63
C GLY A 28 2.50 -13.35 6.19
N THR A 29 1.91 -12.44 5.42
CA THR A 29 1.75 -11.04 5.86
C THR A 29 0.27 -10.68 6.02
N LEU A 30 -0.09 -10.19 7.21
CA LEU A 30 -1.37 -9.53 7.49
C LEU A 30 -1.13 -8.04 7.70
N ILE A 31 -1.78 -7.21 6.90
CA ILE A 31 -1.80 -5.75 7.07
C ILE A 31 -3.22 -5.30 7.38
N VAL A 32 -3.36 -4.62 8.52
CA VAL A 32 -4.60 -3.95 8.91
C VAL A 32 -4.32 -2.45 8.96
N LEU A 33 -4.87 -1.70 8.01
CA LEU A 33 -4.71 -0.24 7.85
C LEU A 33 -5.53 0.58 8.87
N GLY A 34 -6.08 -0.08 9.89
CA GLY A 34 -6.84 0.50 10.97
C GLY A 34 -6.86 -0.44 12.16
N ASP A 35 -8.02 -0.62 12.79
CA ASP A 35 -8.11 -1.43 14.01
C ASP A 35 -8.19 -2.93 13.71
N LEU A 36 -7.43 -3.71 14.48
CA LEU A 36 -7.56 -5.16 14.56
C LEU A 36 -8.23 -5.52 15.89
N VAL A 37 -9.48 -5.95 15.85
CA VAL A 37 -10.29 -6.30 17.03
C VAL A 37 -10.54 -7.82 17.05
N MET A 38 -10.05 -8.48 18.08
CA MET A 38 -10.31 -9.91 18.29
C MET A 38 -11.38 -10.12 19.36
N GLY A 39 -12.22 -11.13 19.21
CA GLY A 39 -13.17 -11.55 20.23
C GLY A 39 -12.48 -12.03 21.52
N GLU A 40 -13.17 -11.94 22.65
CA GLU A 40 -12.57 -12.12 24.00
C GLU A 40 -11.84 -13.46 24.20
N LYS A 41 -12.24 -14.50 23.46
CA LYS A 41 -11.72 -15.86 23.58
C LYS A 41 -10.68 -16.22 22.53
N GLU A 42 -10.45 -15.33 21.58
CA GLU A 42 -9.67 -15.60 20.39
C GLU A 42 -8.20 -15.24 20.59
N SER A 43 -7.35 -15.96 19.88
CA SER A 43 -5.90 -15.82 19.96
C SER A 43 -5.30 -15.47 18.60
N LEU A 44 -4.30 -14.60 18.61
CA LEU A 44 -3.45 -14.30 17.46
C LEU A 44 -2.19 -15.17 17.56
N THR A 45 -1.90 -15.93 16.51
CA THR A 45 -0.67 -16.71 16.39
C THR A 45 0.08 -16.29 15.12
N ILE A 46 1.32 -15.84 15.29
CA ILE A 46 2.22 -15.44 14.21
C ILE A 46 3.35 -16.46 14.16
N ASN A 47 3.34 -17.27 13.11
CA ASN A 47 4.31 -18.33 12.90
C ASN A 47 5.65 -17.77 12.36
N GLU A 48 6.62 -18.65 12.16
CA GLU A 48 7.92 -18.29 11.61
C GLU A 48 7.77 -17.65 10.22
N GLY A 49 8.38 -16.47 10.02
CA GLY A 49 8.24 -15.68 8.80
C GLY A 49 6.92 -14.90 8.69
N GLY A 50 6.00 -15.07 9.63
CA GLY A 50 4.75 -14.31 9.66
C GLY A 50 4.98 -12.85 10.07
N ILE A 51 4.31 -11.91 9.40
CA ILE A 51 4.34 -10.48 9.70
C ILE A 51 2.90 -10.00 9.91
N VAL A 52 2.66 -9.32 11.02
CA VAL A 52 1.40 -8.62 11.28
C VAL A 52 1.69 -7.15 11.49
N ILE A 53 1.07 -6.29 10.67
CA ILE A 53 1.14 -4.83 10.79
C ILE A 53 -0.26 -4.30 11.04
N VAL A 54 -0.43 -3.52 12.10
CA VAL A 54 -1.69 -2.87 12.48
C VAL A 54 -1.42 -1.38 12.63
N THR A 55 -1.92 -0.56 11.71
CA THR A 55 -1.68 0.89 11.74
C THR A 55 -2.65 1.64 12.67
N GLY A 56 -3.64 0.94 13.25
CA GLY A 56 -4.54 1.46 14.28
C GLY A 56 -4.35 0.77 15.62
N ASN A 57 -5.46 0.44 16.27
CA ASN A 57 -5.46 -0.22 17.58
C ASN A 57 -5.58 -1.74 17.45
N LEU A 58 -4.67 -2.43 18.12
CA LEU A 58 -4.69 -3.87 18.30
C LEU A 58 -5.44 -4.22 19.59
N LEU A 59 -6.70 -4.63 19.46
CA LEU A 59 -7.50 -5.20 20.54
C LEU A 59 -7.40 -6.73 20.51
N ILE A 60 -6.76 -7.32 21.51
CA ILE A 60 -6.64 -8.78 21.63
C ILE A 60 -7.52 -9.32 22.74
N GLY A 61 -8.28 -10.36 22.43
CA GLY A 61 -8.95 -11.24 23.39
C GLY A 61 -7.98 -12.00 24.28
N LYS A 62 -7.71 -13.26 23.93
CA LYS A 62 -7.15 -14.24 24.88
C LYS A 62 -5.63 -14.33 24.91
N ASN A 63 -4.96 -14.51 23.77
CA ASN A 63 -3.50 -14.67 23.73
C ASN A 63 -2.92 -14.10 22.44
N VAL A 64 -1.69 -13.59 22.53
CA VAL A 64 -0.82 -13.37 21.37
C VAL A 64 0.37 -14.31 21.47
N SER A 65 0.66 -15.02 20.40
CA SER A 65 1.83 -15.89 20.29
C SER A 65 2.63 -15.48 19.06
N VAL A 66 3.84 -14.98 19.25
CA VAL A 66 4.74 -14.59 18.16
C VAL A 66 5.95 -15.52 18.18
N SER A 67 6.24 -16.16 17.06
CA SER A 67 7.44 -16.99 16.92
C SER A 67 8.72 -16.12 16.98
N ALA A 68 9.89 -16.74 17.19
CA ALA A 68 11.17 -16.02 17.26
C ALA A 68 11.53 -15.24 15.99
N LEU A 69 10.97 -15.63 14.84
CA LEU A 69 11.17 -15.00 13.53
C LEU A 69 9.87 -14.41 12.98
N GLY A 70 8.83 -14.27 13.80
CA GLY A 70 7.60 -13.57 13.47
C GLY A 70 7.67 -12.12 13.91
N TYR A 71 6.97 -11.23 13.20
CA TYR A 71 6.86 -9.82 13.51
C TYR A 71 5.44 -9.45 13.90
N LEU A 72 5.30 -8.70 14.98
CA LEU A 72 4.08 -7.96 15.30
C LEU A 72 4.42 -6.48 15.41
N ILE A 73 3.79 -5.66 14.60
CA ILE A 73 3.97 -4.22 14.55
C ILE A 73 2.59 -3.59 14.72
N ALA A 74 2.40 -2.77 15.75
CA ALA A 74 1.13 -2.09 16.01
C ALA A 74 1.33 -0.66 16.52
N GLU A 75 0.56 0.30 16.00
CA GLU A 75 0.61 1.68 16.52
C GLU A 75 0.13 1.74 17.96
N SER A 76 -0.99 1.08 18.24
CA SER A 76 -1.49 0.99 19.60
C SER A 76 -1.93 -0.41 19.97
N PHE A 77 -1.84 -0.71 21.25
CA PHE A 77 -2.30 -1.97 21.83
C PHE A 77 -3.26 -1.70 22.99
N THR A 78 -4.39 -2.41 22.99
CA THR A 78 -5.34 -2.39 24.10
C THR A 78 -5.68 -3.81 24.50
N SER A 79 -5.44 -4.15 25.77
CA SER A 79 -5.98 -5.36 26.38
C SER A 79 -7.05 -4.95 27.39
N PRO A 80 -8.34 -5.24 27.13
CA PRO A 80 -9.39 -5.00 28.11
C PRO A 80 -9.06 -5.75 29.40
N ASP A 81 -9.26 -5.12 30.56
CA ASP A 81 -8.85 -5.63 31.90
C ASP A 81 -9.40 -7.05 32.25
N LYS A 82 -10.31 -7.60 31.44
CA LYS A 82 -10.93 -8.93 31.61
C LYS A 82 -10.49 -9.98 30.58
N TRP A 83 -9.75 -9.57 29.54
CA TRP A 83 -9.51 -10.43 28.37
C TRP A 83 -8.29 -11.34 28.54
N GLY A 84 -7.41 -11.07 29.50
CA GLY A 84 -6.33 -12.00 29.87
C GLY A 84 -5.31 -12.24 28.75
N GLY A 85 -5.34 -11.38 27.70
CA GLY A 85 -4.40 -11.31 26.59
C GLY A 85 -2.97 -11.33 27.08
N LYS A 86 -2.33 -12.50 27.07
CA LYS A 86 -0.91 -12.63 27.38
C LYS A 86 -0.13 -12.90 26.11
N PHE A 87 1.01 -12.23 25.99
CA PHE A 87 2.08 -12.72 25.13
C PHE A 87 2.63 -13.99 25.77
N LYS A 88 2.65 -15.10 25.03
CA LYS A 88 3.28 -16.32 25.53
C LYS A 88 4.79 -16.08 25.65
N GLU A 89 5.36 -16.51 26.78
CA GLU A 89 6.80 -16.53 27.02
C GLU A 89 7.48 -17.42 25.96
N GLY A 90 8.41 -16.84 25.20
CA GLY A 90 9.12 -17.47 24.09
C GLY A 90 10.38 -16.68 23.75
N ALA A 91 11.27 -17.24 22.91
CA ALA A 91 12.51 -16.58 22.48
C ALA A 91 12.27 -15.17 21.93
N ILE A 92 13.31 -14.31 21.97
CA ILE A 92 13.37 -12.90 21.52
C ILE A 92 12.30 -12.59 20.46
N SER A 93 11.11 -12.17 20.91
CA SER A 93 9.96 -11.98 20.03
C SER A 93 10.01 -10.57 19.44
N LYS A 94 9.92 -10.45 18.12
CA LYS A 94 10.01 -9.15 17.42
C LYS A 94 8.66 -8.43 17.45
N VAL A 95 8.33 -7.90 18.62
CA VAL A 95 7.09 -7.17 18.91
C VAL A 95 7.39 -5.68 19.03
N PHE A 96 6.75 -4.87 18.20
CA PHE A 96 6.93 -3.42 18.13
C PHE A 96 5.60 -2.71 18.35
N ILE A 97 5.49 -1.95 19.44
CA ILE A 97 4.25 -1.25 19.83
C ILE A 97 4.59 0.18 20.25
N ASN A 98 4.01 1.19 19.60
CA ASN A 98 4.27 2.60 19.94
C ASN A 98 3.54 3.02 21.22
N GLU A 99 2.25 2.75 21.31
CA GLU A 99 1.42 3.10 22.46
C GLU A 99 0.69 1.88 23.01
N ALA A 100 0.57 1.78 24.33
CA ALA A 100 -0.18 0.70 24.95
C ALA A 100 -1.07 1.24 26.08
N TYR A 101 -2.37 0.95 25.99
CA TYR A 101 -3.42 1.44 26.86
C TYR A 101 -4.07 0.28 27.63
N GLY A 102 -4.19 0.42 28.95
CA GLY A 102 -4.77 -0.58 29.85
C GLY A 102 -4.41 -0.32 31.30
N GLY A 103 -5.29 -0.67 32.25
CA GLY A 103 -5.24 -0.22 33.65
C GLY A 103 -4.06 -0.76 34.47
N ASP A 104 -3.28 -1.67 33.91
CA ASP A 104 -2.15 -2.28 34.60
C ASP A 104 -1.03 -2.61 33.61
N LYS A 105 0.06 -1.84 33.65
CA LYS A 105 1.28 -2.04 32.82
C LYS A 105 1.90 -3.43 32.99
N GLN A 106 1.44 -4.24 33.94
CA GLN A 106 1.79 -5.65 34.12
C GLN A 106 1.26 -6.58 33.02
N HIS A 107 0.33 -6.11 32.17
CA HIS A 107 -0.23 -6.87 31.05
C HIS A 107 0.39 -6.51 29.69
N MET A 108 1.22 -5.46 29.64
CA MET A 108 2.20 -5.38 28.57
C MET A 108 3.18 -6.55 28.74
N PRO A 109 3.77 -7.09 27.66
CA PRO A 109 4.74 -8.18 27.80
C PRO A 109 5.78 -7.76 28.83
N VAL A 110 5.73 -8.39 30.02
CA VAL A 110 6.76 -8.28 31.05
C VAL A 110 8.06 -8.58 30.32
N LEU A 111 9.00 -7.64 30.40
CA LEU A 111 10.30 -7.67 29.73
C LEU A 111 10.90 -9.07 29.79
N LEU A 112 10.63 -9.87 28.76
CA LEU A 112 11.44 -11.04 28.47
C LEU A 112 12.85 -10.52 28.20
N PRO A 113 13.89 -11.34 28.38
CA PRO A 113 15.20 -11.02 27.82
C PRO A 113 15.05 -10.84 26.30
N GLY A 114 14.95 -9.59 25.82
CA GLY A 114 14.59 -9.24 24.45
C GLY A 114 13.15 -8.70 24.27
N GLY A 115 12.69 -7.82 25.17
CA GLY A 115 11.30 -7.31 25.26
C GLY A 115 10.74 -6.58 24.04
N HIS A 116 9.51 -6.06 24.20
CA HIS A 116 8.86 -5.24 23.18
C HIS A 116 9.62 -3.93 22.97
N SER A 117 9.78 -3.55 21.71
CA SER A 117 10.43 -2.32 21.28
C SER A 117 9.39 -1.31 20.79
N ILE A 118 9.77 -0.04 20.66
CA ILE A 118 8.95 0.93 19.92
C ILE A 118 9.24 0.80 18.43
N ILE A 119 8.28 1.16 17.58
CA ILE A 119 8.40 0.98 16.12
C ILE A 119 9.67 1.64 15.54
N PRO A 120 10.12 2.83 15.98
CA PRO A 120 11.37 3.42 15.49
C PRO A 120 12.63 2.56 15.71
N GLU A 121 12.66 1.67 16.70
CA GLU A 121 13.81 0.78 16.93
C GLU A 121 13.93 -0.31 15.85
N LEU A 122 12.84 -0.58 15.11
CA LEU A 122 12.81 -1.57 14.03
C LEU A 122 13.85 -1.25 12.95
N GLU A 123 14.12 0.03 12.65
CA GLU A 123 15.13 0.44 11.66
C GLU A 123 16.52 -0.14 11.95
N GLY A 124 16.91 -0.19 13.22
CA GLY A 124 18.20 -0.72 13.66
C GLY A 124 18.23 -2.24 13.82
N ILE A 125 17.06 -2.90 13.85
CA ILE A 125 16.91 -4.34 14.09
C ILE A 125 16.75 -5.10 12.77
N ASP A 126 15.86 -4.62 11.90
CA ASP A 126 15.59 -5.20 10.59
C ASP A 126 15.14 -4.10 9.61
N LYS A 127 16.09 -3.63 8.81
CA LYS A 127 15.88 -2.54 7.86
C LYS A 127 14.83 -2.89 6.80
N ASP A 128 14.78 -4.14 6.35
CA ASP A 128 13.85 -4.55 5.29
C ASP A 128 12.41 -4.52 5.79
N VAL A 129 12.18 -4.98 7.03
CA VAL A 129 10.86 -4.91 7.67
C VAL A 129 10.50 -3.47 8.03
N TRP A 130 11.46 -2.63 8.44
CA TRP A 130 11.23 -1.19 8.63
C TRP A 130 10.79 -0.50 7.35
N ASP A 131 11.53 -0.67 6.24
CA ASP A 131 11.22 -0.07 4.95
C ASP A 131 9.84 -0.55 4.46
N TYR A 132 9.49 -1.81 4.71
CA TYR A 132 8.19 -2.36 4.41
C TYR A 132 7.07 -1.74 5.26
N TYR A 133 7.26 -1.58 6.56
CA TYR A 133 6.31 -0.89 7.44
C TYR A 133 6.13 0.59 7.03
N GLN A 134 7.21 1.30 6.71
CA GLN A 134 7.16 2.68 6.20
C GLN A 134 6.32 2.78 4.92
N LYS A 135 6.44 1.78 4.04
CA LYS A 135 5.59 1.67 2.85
C LYS A 135 4.11 1.46 3.20
N VAL A 136 3.81 0.64 4.19
CA VAL A 136 2.43 0.39 4.66
C VAL A 136 1.79 1.66 5.20
N ILE A 137 2.47 2.40 6.09
CA ILE A 137 1.94 3.65 6.65
C ILE A 137 1.89 4.79 5.62
N GLY A 138 2.69 4.71 4.55
CA GLY A 138 2.56 5.58 3.37
C GLY A 138 1.24 5.39 2.63
N GLY A 139 0.51 4.30 2.91
CA GLY A 139 -0.81 4.02 2.39
C GLY A 139 -0.82 3.39 1.01
N VAL A 140 -2.03 3.08 0.53
CA VAL A 140 -2.28 2.49 -0.79
C VAL A 140 -2.06 3.56 -1.87
N THR A 141 -1.29 3.24 -2.91
CA THR A 141 -0.92 4.19 -3.97
C THR A 141 -0.92 3.53 -5.36
N GLY A 142 -1.32 4.27 -6.40
CA GLY A 142 -1.19 3.85 -7.80
C GLY A 142 0.24 3.94 -8.35
N GLY A 143 1.20 4.35 -7.50
CA GLY A 143 2.57 4.65 -7.89
C GLY A 143 2.69 6.02 -8.55
N THR A 144 3.89 6.30 -9.06
CA THR A 144 4.19 7.58 -9.72
C THR A 144 4.70 7.39 -11.13
N ILE A 145 4.38 8.37 -11.98
CA ILE A 145 4.74 8.43 -13.40
C ILE A 145 5.41 9.76 -13.71
N GLU A 146 6.31 9.75 -14.70
CA GLU A 146 7.00 10.93 -15.20
C GLU A 146 7.14 10.88 -16.72
N LEU A 147 7.33 12.05 -17.35
CA LEU A 147 7.65 12.12 -18.78
C LEU A 147 9.12 11.74 -18.99
N ASP A 148 9.37 10.82 -19.91
CA ASP A 148 10.69 10.57 -20.46
C ASP A 148 10.93 11.54 -21.63
N GLY A 149 11.21 12.80 -21.28
CA GLY A 149 11.53 13.86 -22.24
C GLY A 149 10.83 15.18 -21.97
N SER A 150 10.58 15.93 -23.05
CA SER A 150 10.02 17.28 -23.01
C SER A 150 8.54 17.29 -22.63
N SER A 151 8.13 18.24 -21.79
CA SER A 151 6.71 18.53 -21.53
C SER A 151 6.02 19.30 -22.67
N THR A 152 6.75 19.66 -23.72
CA THR A 152 6.22 20.33 -24.91
C THR A 152 6.44 19.49 -26.16
N SER A 153 5.39 19.29 -26.96
CA SER A 153 5.40 18.61 -28.26
C SER A 153 4.73 19.46 -29.34
N CYS A 154 5.03 19.21 -30.62
CA CYS A 154 4.36 19.89 -31.73
C CYS A 154 3.11 19.13 -32.15
N ALA A 155 2.08 19.84 -32.62
CA ALA A 155 0.88 19.23 -33.17
C ALA A 155 1.23 18.20 -34.27
N GLY A 156 0.61 17.02 -34.21
CA GLY A 156 0.88 15.90 -35.11
C GLY A 156 2.21 15.17 -34.87
N SER A 157 2.99 15.54 -33.85
CA SER A 157 4.15 14.75 -33.40
C SER A 157 3.72 13.66 -32.42
N SER A 158 4.54 12.62 -32.28
CA SER A 158 4.31 11.58 -31.27
C SER A 158 4.40 12.16 -29.86
N LEU A 159 3.59 11.62 -28.95
CA LEU A 159 3.68 11.93 -27.52
C LEU A 159 5.05 11.48 -26.97
N PRO A 160 5.69 12.26 -26.06
CA PRO A 160 6.79 11.75 -25.25
C PRO A 160 6.38 10.49 -24.49
N SER A 161 7.29 9.54 -24.31
CA SER A 161 6.98 8.37 -23.48
C SER A 161 6.70 8.79 -22.04
N ILE A 162 5.77 8.10 -21.37
CA ILE A 162 5.52 8.27 -19.94
C ILE A 162 6.01 7.01 -19.24
N VAL A 163 6.98 7.17 -18.35
CA VAL A 163 7.64 6.08 -17.65
C VAL A 163 7.17 5.96 -16.21
N ASN A 164 7.30 4.75 -15.66
CA ASN A 164 6.97 4.47 -14.28
C ASN A 164 8.15 4.76 -13.37
N MET A 165 7.94 5.61 -12.36
CA MET A 165 8.97 5.94 -11.36
C MET A 165 8.82 5.10 -10.10
N THR A 166 7.60 4.91 -9.62
CA THR A 166 7.31 4.02 -8.49
C THR A 166 6.14 3.11 -8.82
N VAL A 167 6.23 1.86 -8.39
CA VAL A 167 5.18 0.87 -8.62
C VAL A 167 3.96 1.12 -7.73
N ALA A 168 2.79 0.71 -8.20
CA ALA A 168 1.60 0.66 -7.37
C ALA A 168 1.81 -0.25 -6.16
N TRP A 169 1.15 0.09 -5.05
CA TRP A 169 1.15 -0.70 -3.84
C TRP A 169 -0.25 -0.71 -3.23
N PRO A 170 -0.75 -1.85 -2.72
CA PRO A 170 -0.10 -3.16 -2.60
C PRO A 170 0.26 -3.87 -3.90
N ALA A 171 1.11 -4.91 -3.80
CA ALA A 171 1.56 -5.68 -4.96
C ALA A 171 0.42 -6.37 -5.74
N ALA A 172 -0.78 -6.48 -5.16
CA ALA A 172 -1.97 -7.00 -5.84
C ALA A 172 -2.46 -6.12 -7.01
N PHE A 173 -2.12 -4.83 -7.03
CA PHE A 173 -2.44 -3.89 -8.10
C PHE A 173 -1.50 -4.10 -9.29
N LYS A 174 -1.96 -4.81 -10.33
CA LYS A 174 -1.12 -5.22 -11.47
C LYS A 174 -1.76 -5.04 -12.85
N LYS A 175 -3.03 -4.62 -12.92
CA LYS A 175 -3.71 -4.37 -14.19
C LYS A 175 -3.72 -2.87 -14.47
N TYR A 176 -3.14 -2.45 -15.59
CA TYR A 176 -2.99 -1.05 -15.95
C TYR A 176 -3.99 -0.64 -17.03
N SER A 177 -4.41 0.61 -16.98
CA SER A 177 -5.13 1.31 -18.05
C SER A 177 -4.68 2.76 -18.03
N TRP A 178 -4.53 3.36 -19.22
CA TRP A 178 -4.16 4.78 -19.32
C TRP A 178 -5.37 5.64 -19.62
N GLU A 179 -5.36 6.85 -19.07
CA GLU A 179 -6.38 7.86 -19.29
C GLU A 179 -5.74 9.21 -19.64
N TYR A 180 -6.42 9.99 -20.47
CA TYR A 180 -6.04 11.37 -20.76
C TYR A 180 -7.19 12.35 -20.49
N SER A 181 -6.85 13.60 -20.25
CA SER A 181 -7.80 14.69 -20.04
C SER A 181 -7.30 15.97 -20.70
N VAL A 182 -8.20 16.81 -21.19
CA VAL A 182 -7.90 18.15 -21.74
C VAL A 182 -8.19 19.27 -20.75
N ASP A 183 -8.75 18.95 -19.59
CA ASP A 183 -9.18 19.91 -18.56
C ASP A 183 -8.79 19.49 -17.13
N ASN A 184 -8.05 18.38 -16.99
CA ASN A 184 -7.66 17.74 -15.73
C ASN A 184 -8.83 17.31 -14.83
N ASN A 185 -10.05 17.23 -15.37
CA ASN A 185 -11.26 16.90 -14.62
C ASN A 185 -12.02 15.74 -15.27
N ASN A 186 -12.18 15.77 -16.59
CA ASN A 186 -12.84 14.75 -17.38
C ASN A 186 -11.81 13.88 -18.07
N TRP A 187 -11.82 12.59 -17.74
CA TRP A 187 -10.80 11.62 -18.17
C TRP A 187 -11.38 10.62 -19.17
N ASN A 188 -10.66 10.43 -20.27
CA ASN A 188 -10.99 9.50 -21.35
C ASN A 188 -9.98 8.36 -21.33
N ILE A 189 -10.44 7.13 -21.52
CA ILE A 189 -9.58 5.95 -21.61
C ILE A 189 -8.79 6.00 -22.92
N ILE A 190 -7.50 5.63 -22.86
CA ILE A 190 -6.67 5.36 -24.03
C ILE A 190 -6.75 3.87 -24.34
N GLU A 191 -7.60 3.53 -25.30
CA GLU A 191 -7.84 2.14 -25.69
C GLU A 191 -6.55 1.40 -26.12
N GLY A 192 -6.43 0.15 -25.70
CA GLY A 192 -5.28 -0.70 -26.02
C GLY A 192 -3.99 -0.42 -25.25
N GLN A 193 -3.98 0.56 -24.34
CA GLN A 193 -2.82 0.87 -23.50
C GLN A 193 -2.97 0.26 -22.10
N ALA A 194 -2.42 -0.94 -21.93
CA ALA A 194 -2.51 -1.73 -20.70
C ALA A 194 -1.14 -2.05 -20.07
N ASP A 195 -0.06 -1.47 -20.58
CA ASP A 195 1.27 -1.62 -20.04
C ASP A 195 1.55 -0.63 -18.89
N ILE A 196 2.58 -0.94 -18.10
CA ILE A 196 2.99 -0.11 -16.96
C ILE A 196 3.54 1.26 -17.41
N GLU A 197 4.06 1.34 -18.63
CA GLU A 197 4.56 2.56 -19.28
C GLU A 197 3.66 2.92 -20.46
N LEU A 198 3.59 4.21 -20.78
CA LEU A 198 2.93 4.70 -21.99
C LEU A 198 3.99 5.07 -23.02
N ILE A 199 4.35 4.12 -23.89
CA ILE A 199 5.38 4.36 -24.89
C ILE A 199 4.75 4.99 -26.13
N SER A 200 5.33 6.12 -26.57
CA SER A 200 5.09 6.83 -27.83
C SER A 200 3.82 6.43 -28.57
N LEU A 201 2.73 7.11 -28.24
CA LEU A 201 1.47 6.95 -28.94
C LEU A 201 1.45 7.78 -30.22
N GLY A 202 0.96 7.18 -31.31
CA GLY A 202 0.46 7.90 -32.48
C GLY A 202 -0.85 8.64 -32.22
N LEU A 203 -1.08 9.10 -30.99
CA LEU A 203 -2.19 9.98 -30.66
C LEU A 203 -1.95 11.31 -31.35
N GLU A 204 -2.79 11.64 -32.32
CA GLU A 204 -2.80 12.95 -32.96
C GLU A 204 -3.41 13.96 -32.01
N LEU A 205 -2.57 14.58 -31.19
CA LEU A 205 -2.98 15.64 -30.29
C LEU A 205 -3.06 16.96 -31.06
N MET A 206 -4.17 17.68 -30.87
CA MET A 206 -4.32 19.07 -31.30
C MET A 206 -3.61 20.02 -30.34
N ASP A 207 -3.44 21.29 -30.71
CA ASP A 207 -2.84 22.29 -29.84
C ASP A 207 -3.61 22.44 -28.52
N GLY A 208 -2.89 22.50 -27.40
CA GLY A 208 -3.48 22.56 -26.06
C GLY A 208 -2.71 21.79 -25.00
N ALA A 209 -3.22 21.80 -23.77
CA ALA A 209 -2.68 21.02 -22.66
C ALA A 209 -3.41 19.68 -22.56
N TYR A 210 -2.64 18.62 -22.34
CA TYR A 210 -3.14 17.27 -22.10
C TYR A 210 -2.55 16.74 -20.81
N TYR A 211 -3.40 16.15 -19.99
CA TYR A 211 -3.04 15.50 -18.74
C TYR A 211 -3.16 14.00 -18.94
N PHE A 212 -2.16 13.25 -18.48
CA PHE A 212 -2.14 11.81 -18.57
C PHE A 212 -1.99 11.21 -17.18
N ARG A 213 -2.74 10.16 -16.90
CA ARG A 213 -2.60 9.39 -15.66
C ARG A 213 -2.78 7.91 -15.94
N ARG A 214 -2.23 7.09 -15.05
CA ARG A 214 -2.39 5.64 -15.08
C ARG A 214 -3.38 5.21 -14.00
N LYS A 215 -4.37 4.41 -14.40
CA LYS A 215 -5.23 3.63 -13.51
C LYS A 215 -4.58 2.27 -13.27
N VAL A 216 -4.48 1.85 -12.02
CA VAL A 216 -4.01 0.51 -11.64
C VAL A 216 -5.10 -0.17 -10.83
N SER A 217 -5.45 -1.40 -11.16
CA SER A 217 -6.49 -2.20 -10.49
C SER A 217 -5.97 -3.58 -10.08
N LYS A 218 -6.69 -4.23 -9.17
CA LYS A 218 -6.44 -5.63 -8.83
C LYS A 218 -6.83 -6.53 -10.00
N LYS A 219 -6.12 -7.65 -10.16
CA LYS A 219 -6.33 -8.58 -11.28
C LYS A 219 -7.78 -9.11 -11.37
N ASN A 220 -8.43 -9.30 -10.23
CA ASN A 220 -9.76 -9.92 -10.13
C ASN A 220 -10.84 -8.94 -9.65
N ASP A 221 -10.51 -7.65 -9.52
CA ASP A 221 -11.41 -6.61 -9.03
C ASP A 221 -11.02 -5.27 -9.65
N GLU A 222 -11.78 -4.86 -10.67
CA GLU A 222 -11.53 -3.62 -11.42
C GLU A 222 -12.16 -2.38 -10.77
N GLU A 223 -13.04 -2.60 -9.78
CA GLU A 223 -13.66 -1.54 -8.98
C GLU A 223 -12.72 -1.08 -7.85
N ASP A 224 -11.83 -1.96 -7.39
CA ASP A 224 -10.70 -1.60 -6.53
C ASP A 224 -9.50 -1.14 -7.34
N TYR A 225 -9.38 0.18 -7.50
CA TYR A 225 -8.34 0.82 -8.30
C TYR A 225 -7.75 2.05 -7.62
N MET A 226 -6.55 2.39 -8.06
CA MET A 226 -5.84 3.62 -7.70
C MET A 226 -5.35 4.33 -8.95
N TYR A 227 -5.28 5.66 -8.87
CA TYR A 227 -4.63 6.47 -9.88
C TYR A 227 -3.21 6.81 -9.46
N SER A 228 -2.30 6.90 -10.42
CA SER A 228 -1.02 7.57 -10.24
C SER A 228 -1.21 9.08 -10.07
N ASN A 229 -0.13 9.83 -9.83
CA ASN A 229 -0.11 11.25 -10.20
C ASN A 229 -0.41 11.42 -11.70
N TYR A 230 -0.73 12.65 -12.12
CA TYR A 230 -0.79 12.98 -13.54
C TYR A 230 0.50 13.66 -14.01
N VAL A 231 0.73 13.62 -15.32
CA VAL A 231 1.73 14.44 -16.02
C VAL A 231 1.03 15.33 -17.05
N GLU A 232 1.60 16.50 -17.32
CA GLU A 232 1.07 17.47 -18.27
C GLU A 232 1.98 17.57 -19.50
N VAL A 233 1.38 17.48 -20.69
CA VAL A 233 2.03 17.69 -21.97
C VAL A 233 1.33 18.84 -22.70
N THR A 234 2.11 19.85 -23.07
CA THR A 234 1.65 20.98 -23.88
C THR A 234 1.95 20.72 -25.34
N VAL A 235 0.91 20.76 -26.17
CA VAL A 235 1.02 20.62 -27.62
C VAL A 235 0.94 22.01 -28.24
N VAL A 236 2.00 22.40 -28.94
CA VAL A 236 2.08 23.69 -29.64
C VAL A 236 1.74 23.53 -31.11
N PRO A 237 1.11 24.54 -31.75
CA PRO A 237 0.80 24.48 -33.17
C PRO A 237 2.07 24.38 -34.02
N LEU A 238 1.95 23.77 -35.20
CA LEU A 238 3.02 23.81 -36.20
C LEU A 238 3.29 25.26 -36.62
N PRO A 239 4.55 25.61 -36.95
CA PRO A 239 4.87 26.91 -37.51
C PRO A 239 4.01 27.20 -38.74
N ALA A 240 3.47 28.41 -38.84
CA ALA A 240 2.73 28.82 -40.03
C ALA A 240 3.62 28.66 -41.27
N PRO A 241 3.10 28.14 -42.41
CA PRO A 241 3.87 28.07 -43.65
C PRO A 241 4.41 29.46 -44.01
N ILE A 242 5.72 29.56 -44.27
CA ILE A 242 6.28 30.81 -44.78
C ILE A 242 5.67 31.03 -46.16
N GLY A 243 4.86 32.08 -46.29
CA GLY A 243 4.34 32.51 -47.59
C GLY A 243 5.50 32.95 -48.48
N ILE A 244 5.97 32.07 -49.36
CA ILE A 244 6.79 32.49 -50.50
C ILE A 244 5.85 33.24 -51.44
N PHE A 245 5.82 34.57 -51.32
CA PHE A 245 5.19 35.42 -52.32
C PHE A 245 6.00 35.32 -53.61
N PHE A 246 5.56 34.48 -54.55
CA PHE A 246 5.99 34.61 -55.94
C PHE A 246 5.45 35.95 -56.46
N LYS A 247 6.36 36.91 -56.67
CA LYS A 247 6.10 38.17 -57.38
C LYS A 247 6.20 37.97 -58.88
#